data_AF-A0A6C0CDS9-F1
#
_entry.id   AF-A0A6C0CDS9-F1
#
_cell.length_a   1.000
_cell.length_b   1.000
_cell.length_c   1.000
_cell.angle_alpha   90.00
_cell.angle_beta   90.00
_cell.angle_gamma   90.00
#
_symmetry.space_group_name_H-M   'P 1'
#
loop_
_entity.id
_entity.type
_entity.pdbx_description
1 polymer ?
#
loop_
_entity_poly.entity_id
_entity_poly.type
_entity_poly.pdbx_seq_one_letter_code
_entity_poly.pdbx_strand_id
1 'polypeptide(L)'
;MASSTIQNVSSCPDYINEFINHNFEKLNEIYGQGYEENQEGCLGLFCNQETNKMDVMFLNRDSIIQMLTSDSWENLKLSIPEDKKLFFVKDEGLNSVFLLYI
;
A
#
# COMPACT_ATOMS: atom_id res chain seq x y z
N MET A 1 3.89 0.27 23.69
CA MET A 1 4.53 0.95 22.54
C MET A 1 4.36 0.03 21.35
N ALA A 2 3.39 0.29 20.48
CA ALA A 2 3.20 -0.53 19.28
C ALA A 2 4.30 -0.14 18.29
N SER A 3 5.33 -0.97 18.20
CA SER A 3 6.43 -0.79 17.25
C SER A 3 5.93 -1.25 15.89
N SER A 4 5.41 -0.32 15.08
CA SER A 4 5.09 -0.57 13.67
C SER A 4 6.39 -0.90 12.94
N THR A 5 6.67 -2.19 12.82
CA THR A 5 7.85 -2.67 12.13
C THR A 5 7.50 -2.70 10.65
N ILE A 6 7.98 -1.71 9.89
CA ILE A 6 7.85 -1.71 8.44
C ILE A 6 8.71 -2.86 7.93
N GLN A 7 8.07 -4.01 7.67
CA GLN A 7 8.77 -5.16 7.11
C GLN A 7 8.84 -4.97 5.60
N ASN A 8 10.06 -4.89 5.07
CA ASN A 8 10.32 -4.83 3.65
C ASN A 8 10.16 -6.26 3.10
N VAL A 9 8.92 -6.68 2.83
CA VAL A 9 8.62 -8.07 2.45
C VAL A 9 8.15 -8.10 1.01
N SER A 10 9.00 -8.64 0.14
CA SER A 10 8.64 -9.13 -1.19
C SER A 10 7.62 -10.29 -1.17
N SER A 11 6.99 -10.56 -0.02
CA SER A 11 6.13 -11.71 0.22
C SER A 11 4.97 -11.25 1.12
N CYS A 12 3.93 -10.69 0.50
CA CYS A 12 2.63 -10.60 1.16
C CYS A 12 2.02 -12.01 1.25
N PRO A 13 1.09 -12.27 2.20
CA PRO A 13 0.33 -13.51 2.24
C PRO A 13 -0.31 -13.86 0.89
N ASP A 14 -0.40 -15.16 0.57
CA ASP A 14 -0.90 -15.63 -0.73
C ASP A 14 -2.26 -15.04 -1.10
N TYR A 15 -3.17 -14.91 -0.13
CA TYR A 15 -4.51 -14.35 -0.34
C TYR A 15 -4.49 -12.88 -0.78
N ILE A 16 -3.51 -12.09 -0.32
CA ILE A 16 -3.31 -10.70 -0.72
C ILE A 16 -2.79 -10.68 -2.16
N ASN A 17 -1.80 -11.52 -2.45
CA ASN A 17 -1.22 -11.62 -3.77
C ASN A 17 -2.28 -12.06 -4.81
N GLU A 18 -3.10 -13.06 -4.47
CA GLU A 18 -4.22 -13.50 -5.31
C GLU A 18 -5.21 -12.36 -5.56
N PHE A 19 -5.57 -11.59 -4.53
CA PHE A 19 -6.47 -10.44 -4.71
C PHE A 19 -5.87 -9.36 -5.60
N ILE A 20 -4.59 -9.03 -5.41
CA ILE A 20 -3.89 -8.03 -6.22
C ILE A 20 -3.86 -8.47 -7.68
N ASN A 21 -3.48 -9.73 -7.95
CA ASN A 21 -3.44 -10.25 -9.32
C ASN A 21 -4.84 -10.34 -9.94
N HIS A 22 -5.85 -10.78 -9.18
CA HIS A 22 -7.22 -10.91 -9.66
C HIS A 22 -7.84 -9.55 -9.99
N ASN A 23 -7.52 -8.51 -9.22
CA ASN A 23 -8.09 -7.16 -9.37
C ASN A 23 -7.11 -6.18 -10.03
N PHE A 24 -6.00 -6.66 -10.59
CA PHE A 24 -4.86 -5.83 -10.97
C PHE A 24 -5.22 -4.66 -11.89
N GLU A 25 -6.08 -4.90 -12.88
CA GLU A 25 -6.55 -3.86 -13.80
C GLU A 25 -7.28 -2.74 -13.04
N LYS A 26 -8.22 -3.10 -12.17
CA LYS A 26 -9.00 -2.15 -11.39
C LYS A 26 -8.16 -1.41 -10.34
N LEU A 27 -7.19 -2.10 -9.74
CA LEU A 27 -6.22 -1.48 -8.84
C LEU A 27 -5.38 -0.43 -9.57
N ASN A 28 -4.96 -0.73 -10.81
CA ASN A 28 -4.25 0.21 -11.66
C ASN A 28 -5.13 1.39 -12.10
N GLU A 29 -6.42 1.17 -12.37
CA GLU A 29 -7.36 2.25 -12.67
C GLU A 29 -7.50 3.21 -11.50
N ILE A 30 -7.74 2.69 -10.28
CA ILE A 30 -7.85 3.51 -9.06
C ILE A 30 -6.54 4.28 -8.82
N TYR A 31 -5.40 3.61 -8.98
CA TYR A 31 -4.10 4.26 -8.87
C TYR A 31 -3.93 5.36 -9.91
N GLY A 32 -4.24 5.09 -11.18
CA GLY A 32 -4.12 6.04 -12.28
C GLY A 32 -4.98 7.28 -12.07
N GLN A 33 -6.26 7.08 -11.72
CA GLN A 33 -7.18 8.18 -11.42
C GLN A 33 -6.70 9.03 -10.24
N GLY A 34 -6.36 8.38 -9.11
CA GLY A 34 -5.88 9.09 -7.93
C GLY A 34 -4.56 9.83 -8.18
N TYR A 35 -3.65 9.23 -8.96
CA TYR A 35 -2.38 9.83 -9.32
C TYR A 35 -2.52 10.98 -10.32
N GLU A 36 -3.46 10.90 -11.27
CA GLU A 36 -3.76 12.00 -12.19
C GLU A 36 -4.26 13.24 -11.44
N GLU A 37 -5.07 13.04 -10.40
CA GLU A 37 -5.62 14.12 -9.57
C GLU A 37 -4.63 14.69 -8.53
N ASN A 38 -3.81 13.83 -7.91
CA ASN A 38 -2.96 14.23 -6.78
C ASN A 38 -1.46 14.38 -7.14
N GLN A 39 -1.00 13.80 -8.24
CA GLN A 39 0.40 13.71 -8.71
C GLN A 39 1.41 13.06 -7.73
N GLU A 40 0.99 12.74 -6.51
CA GLU A 40 1.79 12.10 -5.48
C GLU A 40 0.91 11.20 -4.59
N GLY A 41 1.26 9.92 -4.48
CA GLY A 41 0.55 8.97 -3.63
C GLY A 41 0.83 7.51 -3.97
N CYS A 42 0.15 6.61 -3.27
CA CYS A 42 0.25 5.17 -3.44
C CYS A 42 -1.11 4.48 -3.28
N LEU A 43 -1.22 3.22 -3.71
CA LEU A 43 -2.45 2.47 -3.53
C LEU A 43 -2.45 1.82 -2.14
N GLY A 44 -3.43 2.18 -1.30
CA GLY A 44 -3.66 1.58 0.01
C GLY A 44 -4.62 0.40 -0.08
N LEU A 45 -4.19 -0.75 0.40
CA LEU A 45 -5.00 -1.95 0.57
C LEU A 45 -5.09 -2.26 2.06
N PHE A 46 -6.29 -2.24 2.62
CA PHE A 46 -6.56 -2.54 4.02
C PHE A 46 -7.33 -3.85 4.07
N CYS A 47 -6.68 -4.91 4.53
CA CYS A 47 -7.28 -6.24 4.58
C CYS A 47 -7.39 -6.73 6.01
N ASN A 48 -8.37 -7.59 6.24
CA ASN A 48 -8.54 -8.29 7.49
C ASN A 48 -9.09 -9.68 7.19
N GLN A 49 -8.26 -10.70 7.39
CA GLN A 49 -8.61 -12.09 7.10
C GLN A 49 -9.74 -12.61 8.01
N GLU A 50 -9.77 -12.19 9.29
CA GLU A 50 -10.80 -12.62 10.24
C GLU A 50 -12.21 -12.16 9.83
N THR A 51 -12.31 -10.98 9.22
CA THR A 51 -13.57 -10.41 8.74
C THR A 51 -13.80 -10.61 7.25
N ASN A 52 -12.82 -11.20 6.55
CA ASN A 52 -12.79 -11.36 5.09
C ASN A 52 -13.09 -10.04 4.35
N LYS A 53 -12.53 -8.93 4.85
CA LYS A 53 -12.69 -7.59 4.27
C LYS A 53 -11.41 -7.14 3.60
N MET A 54 -11.56 -6.45 2.48
CA MET A 54 -10.47 -5.82 1.76
C MET A 54 -10.95 -4.52 1.14
N ASP A 55 -10.47 -3.43 1.72
CA ASP A 55 -10.73 -2.08 1.28
C ASP A 55 -9.56 -1.57 0.46
N VAL A 56 -9.85 -0.93 -0.66
CA VAL A 56 -8.84 -0.38 -1.56
C VAL A 56 -9.13 1.10 -1.74
N MET A 57 -8.12 1.93 -1.54
CA MET A 57 -8.22 3.37 -1.75
C MET A 57 -6.88 3.96 -2.19
N PHE A 58 -6.93 5.05 -2.94
CA PHE A 58 -5.73 5.82 -3.23
C PHE A 58 -5.35 6.66 -2.00
N LEU A 59 -4.12 6.52 -1.53
CA LEU A 59 -3.56 7.33 -0.46
C LEU A 59 -2.71 8.43 -1.09
N ASN A 60 -3.20 9.66 -1.03
CA ASN A 60 -2.41 10.82 -1.41
C ASN A 60 -1.30 11.09 -0.38
N ARG A 61 -0.40 12.01 -0.72
CA ARG A 61 0.69 12.44 0.16
C ARG A 61 0.22 12.74 1.59
N ASP A 62 -0.82 13.56 1.77
CA ASP A 62 -1.32 13.93 3.10
C ASP A 62 -1.73 12.71 3.93
N SER A 63 -2.45 11.78 3.32
CA SER A 63 -2.90 10.53 3.96
C SER A 63 -1.72 9.65 4.36
N ILE A 64 -0.71 9.53 3.48
CA ILE A 64 0.50 8.74 3.76
C ILE A 64 1.30 9.36 4.90
N ILE A 65 1.47 10.68 4.90
CA ILE A 65 2.20 11.40 5.96
C ILE A 65 1.53 11.20 7.32
N GLN A 66 0.19 11.15 7.37
CA GLN A 66 -0.51 10.84 8.61
C GLN A 66 -0.26 9.40 9.11
N MET A 67 0.02 8.45 8.21
CA MET A 67 0.31 7.06 8.59
C MET A 67 1.79 6.81 8.92
N LEU A 68 2.72 7.33 8.12
CA LEU A 68 4.14 6.98 8.18
C LEU A 68 5.05 8.11 8.67
N THR A 69 4.55 9.35 8.72
CA THR A 69 5.32 10.63 8.81
C THR A 69 6.02 11.01 7.50
N SER A 70 6.31 12.32 7.35
CA SER A 70 6.89 12.88 6.12
C SER A 70 8.27 12.30 5.83
N ASP A 71 9.13 12.22 6.84
CA ASP A 71 10.49 11.70 6.70
C ASP A 71 10.48 10.24 6.23
N SER A 72 9.61 9.40 6.79
CA SER A 72 9.48 8.00 6.34
C SER A 72 8.99 7.94 4.90
N TRP A 73 8.02 8.76 4.51
CA TRP A 73 7.51 8.79 3.14
C TRP A 73 8.61 9.19 2.14
N GLU A 74 9.41 10.21 2.45
CA GLU A 74 10.51 10.63 1.59
C GLU A 74 11.58 9.55 1.46
N ASN A 75 11.95 8.89 2.56
CA ASN A 75 12.89 7.76 2.50
C ASN A 75 12.33 6.56 1.72
N LEU A 76 11.01 6.33 1.83
CA LEU A 76 10.34 5.25 1.12
C LEU A 76 10.30 5.55 -0.38
N LYS A 77 10.01 6.80 -0.78
CA LYS A 77 10.14 7.25 -2.18
C LYS A 77 11.52 7.01 -2.76
N LEU A 78 12.58 7.27 -1.99
CA LEU A 78 13.96 7.00 -2.42
C LEU A 78 14.26 5.51 -2.59
N SER A 79 13.47 4.64 -1.95
CA SER A 79 13.61 3.18 -2.03
C SER A 79 12.77 2.58 -3.17
N ILE A 80 11.80 3.31 -3.72
CA ILE A 80 10.96 2.87 -4.84
C ILE A 80 11.76 3.03 -6.15
N PRO A 81 11.88 1.97 -6.96
CA PRO A 81 12.46 2.09 -8.31
C PRO A 81 11.64 3.03 -9.19
N GLU A 82 12.29 3.82 -10.06
CA GLU A 82 11.63 4.88 -10.87
C GLU A 82 10.44 4.40 -11.73
N ASP A 83 10.39 3.13 -12.11
CA ASP A 83 9.33 2.53 -12.93
C ASP A 83 8.34 1.66 -12.14
N LYS A 84 8.36 1.70 -10.81
CA LYS A 84 7.52 0.85 -9.96
C LYS A 84 6.46 1.62 -9.19
N LYS A 85 5.29 0.99 -9.06
CA LYS A 85 4.19 1.50 -8.25
C LYS A 85 4.29 0.96 -6.83
N LEU A 86 4.04 1.83 -5.86
CA LEU A 86 3.95 1.42 -4.47
C LEU A 86 2.52 1.02 -4.12
N PHE A 87 2.39 -0.20 -3.61
CA PHE A 87 1.17 -0.73 -3.02
C PHE A 87 1.42 -0.88 -1.52
N PHE A 88 0.70 -0.09 -0.73
CA PHE A 88 0.74 -0.10 0.72
C PHE A 88 -0.35 -1.04 1.23
N VAL A 89 0.04 -2.21 1.73
CA VAL A 89 -0.91 -3.20 2.24
C VAL A 89 -0.84 -3.23 3.75
N LYS A 90 -1.95 -2.91 4.43
CA LYS A 90 -2.10 -3.06 5.87
C LYS A 90 -3.05 -4.22 6.16
N ASP A 91 -2.51 -5.25 6.77
CA ASP A 91 -3.29 -6.35 7.33
C ASP A 91 -3.63 -6.02 8.79
N GLU A 92 -4.90 -5.71 9.04
CA GLU A 92 -5.40 -5.41 10.38
C GLU A 92 -5.54 -6.65 11.25
N GLY A 93 -5.72 -7.83 10.64
CA GLY A 93 -5.76 -9.11 11.37
C GLY A 93 -4.38 -9.50 11.88
N LEU A 94 -3.35 -9.33 11.05
CA LEU A 94 -1.95 -9.56 11.43
C LEU A 94 -1.29 -8.35 12.10
N ASN A 95 -2.00 -7.23 12.20
CA ASN A 95 -1.49 -5.94 12.64
C ASN A 95 -0.12 -5.61 12.00
N SER A 96 -0.01 -5.88 10.70
CA SER A 96 1.24 -5.86 9.93
C SER A 96 1.07 -5.03 8.66
N VAL A 97 2.16 -4.40 8.22
CA VAL A 97 2.20 -3.60 7.00
C VAL A 97 3.21 -4.20 6.04
N PHE A 98 2.79 -4.36 4.79
CA PHE A 98 3.58 -4.83 3.67
C PHE A 98 3.67 -3.74 2.62
N LEU A 99 4.87 -3.54 2.08
CA LEU A 99 5.12 -2.61 0.98
C LEU A 99 5.48 -3.43 -0.25
N LEU A 100 4.66 -3.31 -1.30
CA LEU A 100 4.84 -4.02 -2.55
C LEU A 100 5.22 -3.04 -3.65
N TYR A 101 6.26 -3.37 -4.40
CA TYR A 101 6.71 -2.62 -5.57
C TYR A 101 6.34 -3.41 -6.82
N ILE A 102 5.33 -2.96 -7.54
CA ILE A 102 4.86 -3.60 -8.79
C ILE A 102 5.45 -2.87 -9.98
#